data_AF-A0A450UN26-F1
#
_entry.id   AF-A0A450UN26-F1
#
_cell.length_a   1.000
_cell.length_b   1.000
_cell.length_c   1.000
_cell.angle_alpha   90.00
_cell.angle_beta   90.00
_cell.angle_gamma   90.00
#
_symmetry.space_group_name_H-M   'P 1'
#
loop_
_entity.id
_entity.type
_entity.pdbx_description
1 polymer ?
#
loop_
_entity_poly.entity_id
_entity_poly.type
_entity_poly.pdbx_seq_one_letter_code
_entity_poly.pdbx_strand_id
1 'polypeptide(L)'
;MDAGTFGHEGSDFFIPMSPNERFEEALGQGEKIHDNYRRYAENFVSIPWCLMNHHMSCFAQWTEETRKQYLGYLQTPLAGRHFMMGDQISYHPGWQQGAFSSAHHALGELQKRVTIDSGPTI
;
A
#
# COMPACT_ATOMS: atom_id res chain seq x y z
N MET A 1 -12.73 -12.78 11.58
CA MET A 1 -12.07 -13.65 10.58
C MET A 1 -11.92 -12.77 9.36
N ASP A 2 -10.73 -12.75 8.77
CA ASP A 2 -10.39 -11.84 7.68
C ASP A 2 -10.18 -12.66 6.41
N ALA A 3 -10.86 -12.28 5.32
CA ALA A 3 -10.70 -12.87 4.01
C ALA A 3 -10.07 -11.83 3.09
N GLY A 4 -8.83 -12.09 2.65
CA GLY A 4 -8.09 -11.22 1.75
C GLY A 4 -7.90 -11.87 0.38
N THR A 5 -8.16 -11.12 -0.68
CA THR A 5 -7.74 -11.49 -2.04
C THR A 5 -6.59 -10.60 -2.49
N PHE A 6 -5.64 -11.19 -3.20
CA PHE A 6 -4.54 -10.49 -3.83
C PHE A 6 -4.51 -10.84 -5.32
N GLY A 7 -3.90 -9.95 -6.11
CA GLY A 7 -3.82 -10.10 -7.57
C GLY A 7 -5.10 -9.71 -8.28
N HIS A 8 -4.98 -9.57 -9.60
CA HIS A 8 -6.08 -9.16 -10.48
C HIS A 8 -7.25 -10.13 -10.42
N GLU A 9 -7.00 -11.43 -10.56
CA GLU A 9 -8.06 -12.44 -10.63
C GLU A 9 -8.97 -12.44 -9.40
N GLY A 10 -8.39 -12.36 -8.20
CA GLY A 10 -9.15 -12.30 -6.96
C GLY A 10 -9.85 -10.95 -6.75
N SER A 11 -9.28 -9.85 -7.25
CA SER A 11 -9.88 -8.52 -7.11
C SER A 11 -11.03 -8.32 -8.09
N ASP A 12 -10.81 -8.66 -9.37
CA ASP A 12 -11.78 -8.46 -10.46
C ASP A 12 -13.05 -9.27 -10.25
N PHE A 13 -12.98 -10.38 -9.50
CA PHE A 13 -14.16 -11.14 -9.09
C PHE A 13 -15.04 -10.39 -8.08
N PHE A 14 -14.45 -9.75 -7.06
CA PHE A 14 -15.19 -9.11 -5.97
C PHE A 14 -15.48 -7.62 -6.18
N ILE A 15 -14.72 -6.92 -7.02
CA ILE A 15 -14.92 -5.51 -7.37
C ILE A 15 -16.33 -5.19 -7.87
N PRO A 16 -16.91 -5.95 -8.84
CA PRO A 16 -18.23 -5.61 -9.39
C PRO A 16 -19.40 -5.88 -8.43
N MET A 17 -19.16 -6.60 -7.34
CA MET A 17 -20.18 -6.94 -6.34
C MET A 17 -20.52 -5.75 -5.44
N SER A 18 -21.74 -5.70 -4.95
CA SER A 18 -22.14 -4.86 -3.82
C SER A 18 -21.53 -5.39 -2.49
N PRO A 19 -21.48 -4.57 -1.42
CA PRO A 19 -20.99 -5.03 -0.13
C PRO A 19 -21.72 -6.28 0.41
N ASN A 20 -23.04 -6.39 0.21
CA ASN A 20 -23.82 -7.55 0.68
C ASN A 20 -23.52 -8.81 -0.14
N GLU A 21 -23.35 -8.68 -1.46
CA GLU A 21 -22.94 -9.82 -2.31
C GLU A 21 -21.54 -10.33 -1.93
N ARG A 22 -20.60 -9.42 -1.64
CA ARG A 22 -19.27 -9.82 -1.11
C ARG A 22 -19.38 -10.56 0.23
N PHE A 23 -20.29 -10.15 1.10
CA PHE A 23 -20.50 -10.81 2.37
C PHE A 23 -21.03 -12.24 2.20
N GLU A 24 -22.10 -12.40 1.41
CA GLU A 24 -22.69 -13.72 1.15
C GLU A 24 -21.72 -14.68 0.47
N GLU A 25 -20.90 -14.18 -0.45
CA GLU A 25 -19.85 -14.97 -1.09
C GLU A 25 -18.77 -15.37 -0.08
N ALA A 26 -18.28 -14.46 0.77
CA ALA A 26 -17.31 -14.77 1.81
C ALA A 26 -17.85 -15.83 2.80
N LEU A 27 -19.13 -15.74 3.15
CA LEU A 27 -19.82 -16.73 3.97
C LEU A 27 -19.89 -18.10 3.28
N GLY A 28 -20.28 -18.14 2.01
CA GLY A 28 -20.36 -19.36 1.22
C GLY A 28 -19.00 -20.03 1.02
N GLN A 29 -17.93 -19.26 0.83
CA GLN A 29 -16.58 -19.79 0.78
C GLN A 29 -16.13 -20.33 2.15
N GLY A 30 -16.46 -19.63 3.24
CA GLY A 30 -16.17 -20.09 4.61
C GLY A 30 -16.86 -21.41 4.95
N GLU A 31 -18.11 -21.59 4.52
CA GLU A 31 -18.87 -22.84 4.76
C GLU A 31 -18.31 -24.07 4.05
N LYS A 32 -17.58 -23.90 2.94
CA LYS A 32 -16.89 -25.02 2.27
C LYS A 32 -15.77 -25.61 3.12
N ILE A 33 -15.23 -24.83 4.05
CA ILE A 33 -14.09 -25.20 4.90
C ILE A 33 -14.55 -25.48 6.33
N HIS A 34 -15.57 -24.76 6.81
CA HIS A 34 -16.09 -24.86 8.16
C HIS A 34 -17.63 -24.93 8.16
N ASP A 35 -18.19 -26.06 8.57
CA ASP A 35 -19.64 -26.25 8.67
C ASP A 35 -20.31 -25.21 9.59
N ASN A 36 -21.47 -24.68 9.16
CA ASN A 36 -22.23 -23.64 9.85
C ASN A 36 -21.43 -22.34 10.11
N TYR A 37 -20.44 -22.02 9.28
CA TYR A 37 -19.58 -20.83 9.43
C TYR A 37 -20.37 -19.53 9.61
N ARG A 38 -21.50 -19.38 8.89
CA ARG A 38 -22.37 -18.18 8.94
C ARG A 38 -22.82 -17.80 10.34
N ARG A 39 -22.99 -18.77 11.25
CA ARG A 39 -23.47 -18.51 12.61
C ARG A 39 -22.52 -17.64 13.45
N TYR A 40 -21.26 -17.53 13.03
CA TYR A 40 -20.23 -16.77 13.73
C TYR A 40 -20.01 -15.37 13.13
N ALA A 41 -20.69 -15.04 12.01
CA ALA A 41 -20.52 -13.77 11.34
C ALA A 41 -21.57 -12.76 11.83
N GLU A 42 -21.23 -12.01 12.87
CA GLU A 42 -22.12 -10.98 13.44
C GLU A 42 -22.02 -9.64 12.69
N ASN A 43 -20.82 -9.29 12.26
CA ASN A 43 -20.53 -8.01 11.61
C ASN A 43 -19.60 -8.24 10.42
N PHE A 44 -19.71 -7.37 9.41
CA PHE A 44 -18.92 -7.46 8.19
C PHE A 44 -18.39 -6.10 7.74
N VAL A 45 -17.12 -6.07 7.36
CA VAL A 45 -16.47 -4.91 6.73
C VAL A 45 -15.78 -5.40 5.46
N SER A 46 -15.99 -4.67 4.36
CA SER A 46 -15.37 -4.96 3.08
C SER A 46 -14.64 -3.72 2.57
N ILE A 47 -13.35 -3.87 2.29
CA ILE A 47 -12.47 -2.79 1.84
C ILE A 47 -11.94 -3.10 0.43
N PRO A 48 -12.63 -2.66 -0.63
CA PRO A 48 -12.12 -2.73 -1.99
C PRO A 48 -11.13 -1.58 -2.24
N TRP A 49 -9.86 -1.76 -1.86
CA TRP A 49 -8.83 -0.71 -1.91
C TRP A 49 -8.74 0.03 -3.25
N CYS A 50 -8.92 -0.67 -4.36
CA CYS A 50 -8.89 -0.11 -5.72
C CYS A 50 -10.07 0.80 -6.08
N LEU A 51 -11.17 0.76 -5.32
CA LEU A 51 -12.34 1.63 -5.48
C LEU A 51 -12.31 2.83 -4.52
N MET A 52 -11.35 2.89 -3.59
CA MET A 52 -11.27 3.96 -2.61
C MET A 52 -10.71 5.23 -3.24
N ASN A 53 -11.39 6.36 -3.05
CA ASN A 53 -10.85 7.64 -3.48
C ASN A 53 -9.49 7.90 -2.81
N HIS A 54 -8.58 8.52 -3.57
CA HIS A 54 -7.20 8.82 -3.15
C HIS A 54 -6.30 7.59 -2.92
N HIS A 55 -6.81 6.38 -3.12
CA HIS A 55 -6.06 5.14 -3.10
C HIS A 55 -6.31 4.38 -4.42
N MET A 56 -5.35 4.41 -5.34
CA MET A 56 -5.52 3.72 -6.63
C MET A 56 -5.40 2.18 -6.52
N SER A 57 -4.86 1.67 -5.41
CA SER A 57 -4.74 0.25 -5.06
C SER A 57 -4.29 0.12 -3.60
N CYS A 58 -4.10 -1.12 -3.12
CA CYS A 58 -3.61 -1.43 -1.78
C CYS A 58 -2.12 -1.07 -1.60
N PHE A 59 -1.28 -1.38 -2.59
CA PHE A 59 0.16 -1.09 -2.59
C PHE A 59 0.74 -1.15 -4.00
N ALA A 60 1.95 -0.61 -4.17
CA ALA A 60 2.67 -0.68 -5.44
C ALA A 60 3.43 -2.01 -5.59
N GLN A 61 3.37 -2.60 -6.78
CA GLN A 61 4.16 -3.78 -7.11
C GLN A 61 5.29 -3.39 -8.06
N TRP A 62 6.51 -3.80 -7.70
CA TRP A 62 7.70 -3.58 -8.50
C TRP A 62 8.21 -4.90 -9.05
N THR A 63 8.68 -4.91 -10.30
CA THR A 63 9.60 -5.95 -10.75
C THR A 63 11.02 -5.60 -10.27
N GLU A 64 11.92 -6.58 -10.26
CA GLU A 64 13.29 -6.32 -9.85
C GLU A 64 13.99 -5.31 -10.79
N GLU A 65 13.73 -5.42 -12.09
CA GLU A 65 14.29 -4.56 -13.14
C GLU A 65 13.80 -3.13 -12.99
N THR A 66 12.47 -2.94 -12.89
CA THR A 66 11.86 -1.62 -12.75
C THR A 66 12.27 -0.94 -11.46
N ARG A 67 12.36 -1.68 -10.34
CA ARG A 67 12.85 -1.14 -9.07
C ARG A 67 14.30 -0.69 -9.18
N LYS A 68 15.19 -1.51 -9.74
CA LYS A 68 16.61 -1.15 -9.91
C LYS A 68 16.78 0.09 -10.79
N GLN A 69 15.96 0.21 -11.83
CA GLN A 69 16.03 1.32 -12.77
C GLN A 69 15.49 2.64 -12.18
N TYR A 70 14.35 2.59 -11.48
CA TYR A 70 13.59 3.80 -11.16
C TYR A 70 13.56 4.20 -9.69
N LEU A 71 13.79 3.28 -8.74
CA LEU A 71 13.64 3.60 -7.32
C LEU A 71 14.59 4.71 -6.86
N GLY A 72 15.86 4.65 -7.26
CA GLY A 72 16.84 5.69 -6.91
C GLY A 72 16.51 7.05 -7.53
N TYR A 73 15.92 7.05 -8.73
CA TYR A 73 15.42 8.28 -9.37
C TYR A 73 14.28 8.89 -8.56
N LEU A 74 13.29 8.09 -8.13
CA LEU A 74 12.17 8.55 -7.32
C LEU A 74 12.58 9.05 -5.92
N GLN A 75 13.65 8.48 -5.36
CA GLN A 75 14.20 8.90 -4.08
C GLN A 75 15.02 10.20 -4.17
N THR A 76 15.46 10.58 -5.38
CA THR A 76 16.27 11.79 -5.58
C THR A 76 15.39 13.05 -5.54
N PRO A 77 15.75 14.08 -4.74
CA PRO A 77 14.96 15.32 -4.68
C PRO A 77 14.88 16.06 -6.02
N LEU A 78 13.67 16.28 -6.53
CA LEU A 78 13.45 16.97 -7.81
C LEU A 78 13.72 18.47 -7.67
N ALA A 79 14.67 18.96 -8.45
CA ALA A 79 15.15 20.34 -8.42
C ALA A 79 15.50 20.84 -7.00
N GLY A 80 15.93 19.90 -6.14
CA GLY A 80 16.37 20.16 -4.77
C GLY A 80 15.29 20.62 -3.78
N ARG A 81 14.02 20.67 -4.18
CA ARG A 81 12.93 21.23 -3.36
C ARG A 81 11.70 20.33 -3.23
N HIS A 82 11.56 19.32 -4.08
CA HIS A 82 10.48 18.35 -3.97
C HIS A 82 11.04 16.99 -3.59
N PHE A 83 10.51 16.45 -2.50
CA PHE A 83 10.88 15.15 -1.96
C PHE A 83 9.66 14.25 -2.06
N MET A 84 9.87 13.02 -2.49
CA MET A 84 8.80 12.02 -2.56
C MET A 84 9.03 10.98 -1.47
N MET A 85 7.93 10.57 -0.83
CA MET A 85 7.91 9.52 0.19
C MET A 85 6.59 8.74 0.10
N GLY A 86 6.61 7.53 0.63
CA GLY A 86 5.51 6.56 0.55
C GLY A 86 6.06 5.14 0.54
N ASP A 87 5.24 4.16 0.91
CA ASP A 87 5.67 2.76 0.92
C ASP A 87 6.12 2.31 -0.49
N GLN A 88 5.50 2.86 -1.54
CA GLN A 88 5.86 2.63 -2.93
C GLN A 88 7.26 3.14 -3.30
N ILE A 89 7.83 4.06 -2.51
CA ILE A 89 9.17 4.65 -2.69
C ILE A 89 10.16 4.03 -1.69
N SER A 90 10.04 2.72 -1.52
CA SER A 90 10.86 1.95 -0.60
C SER A 90 11.16 0.54 -1.16
N TYR A 91 12.03 -0.19 -0.45
CA TYR A 91 12.29 -1.60 -0.73
C TYR A 91 11.21 -2.54 -0.16
N HIS A 92 10.26 -2.03 0.61
CA HIS A 92 9.21 -2.80 1.30
C HIS A 92 7.83 -2.19 1.04
N PRO A 93 7.35 -2.15 -0.22
CA PRO A 93 6.00 -1.68 -0.52
C PRO A 93 4.94 -2.56 0.13
N GLY A 94 3.79 -1.99 0.45
CA GLY A 94 2.70 -2.66 1.18
C GLY A 94 2.93 -2.81 2.68
N TRP A 95 4.05 -2.32 3.21
CA TRP A 95 4.36 -2.34 4.63
C TRP A 95 4.55 -0.93 5.18
N GLN A 96 4.07 -0.70 6.40
CA GLN A 96 4.29 0.55 7.13
C GLN A 96 5.79 0.85 7.31
N GLN A 97 6.62 -0.19 7.48
CA GLN A 97 8.07 -0.06 7.51
C GLN A 97 8.62 0.61 6.24
N GLY A 98 8.08 0.28 5.06
CA GLY A 98 8.46 0.92 3.81
C GLY A 98 8.16 2.41 3.81
N ALA A 99 6.96 2.79 4.27
CA ALA A 99 6.58 4.19 4.42
C ALA A 99 7.53 4.95 5.36
N PHE A 100 7.81 4.41 6.56
CA PHE A 100 8.74 5.04 7.50
C PHE A 100 10.17 5.12 6.97
N SER A 101 10.64 4.06 6.29
CA SER A 101 11.96 4.03 5.68
C SER A 101 12.11 5.12 4.61
N SER A 102 11.11 5.29 3.75
CA SER A 102 11.10 6.33 2.71
C SER A 102 11.08 7.74 3.33
N ALA A 103 10.30 7.95 4.40
CA ALA A 103 10.22 9.21 5.11
C ALA A 103 11.57 9.58 5.76
N HIS A 104 12.20 8.62 6.41
CA HIS A 104 13.50 8.80 7.03
C HIS A 104 14.57 9.17 6.00
N HIS A 105 14.56 8.50 4.83
CA HIS A 105 15.45 8.83 3.72
C HIS A 105 15.24 10.27 3.22
N ALA A 106 13.99 10.64 2.89
CA ALA A 106 13.66 11.97 2.38
C ALA A 106 14.01 13.09 3.37
N LEU A 107 13.69 12.91 4.66
CA LEU A 107 14.04 13.86 5.71
C LEU A 107 15.55 13.96 5.92
N GLY A 108 16.29 12.86 5.81
CA GLY A 108 17.75 12.87 5.84
C GLY A 108 18.36 13.69 4.70
N GLU A 109 17.84 13.57 3.48
CA GLU A 109 18.26 14.39 2.34
C GLU A 109 17.91 15.87 2.51
N LEU A 110 16.73 16.17 3.06
CA LEU A 110 16.34 17.53 3.38
C LEU A 110 17.27 18.15 4.43
N GLN A 111 17.56 17.42 5.51
CA GLN A 111 18.43 17.89 6.60
C GLN A 111 19.83 18.23 6.09
N LYS A 112 20.43 17.38 5.23
CA LYS A 112 21.74 17.65 4.62
C LYS A 112 21.73 18.97 3.85
N ARG A 113 20.67 19.25 3.10
CA ARG A 113 20.52 20.48 2.31
C ARG A 113 20.39 21.72 3.19
N VAL A 114 19.50 21.69 4.17
CA VAL A 114 19.31 22.83 5.10
C VAL A 114 20.62 23.14 5.83
N THR A 115 21.38 22.11 6.23
CA THR A 115 22.67 22.29 6.90
C THR A 115 23.71 22.94 5.98
N ILE A 116 23.74 22.59 4.69
CA ILE A 116 24.62 23.23 3.69
C ILE A 116 24.24 24.71 3.49
N ASP A 117 22.94 25.00 3.37
CA ASP A 117 22.43 26.36 3.15
C ASP A 117 22.65 27.28 4.37
N SER A 118 22.74 26.71 5.58
CA SER A 118 22.91 27.47 6.83
C SER A 118 24.34 27.99 7.05
N GLY A 119 25.32 27.54 6.25
CA GLY A 119 26.75 27.78 6.51
C GLY A 119 27.24 27.13 7.83
N PRO A 120 28.55 27.11 8.11
CA PRO A 120 29.03 26.61 9.39
C PRO A 120 28.52 27.50 10.52
N THR A 121 27.82 26.90 11.50
CA THR A 121 27.53 27.57 12.77
C THR A 121 28.86 27.89 13.45
N ILE A 122 29.23 29.17 13.44
CA ILE A 122 30.35 29.74 14.22
C ILE A 122 30.12 29.62 15.71
#